data_AF-A0AAV5RYE4-F1
#
_entry.id   AF-A0AAV5RYE4-F1
#
_cell.length_a   1.000
_cell.length_b   1.000
_cell.length_c   1.000
_cell.angle_alpha   90.00
_cell.angle_beta   90.00
_cell.angle_gamma   90.00
#
_symmetry.space_group_name_H-M   'P 1'
#
loop_
_entity.id
_entity.type
_entity.pdbx_description
1 polymer ?
#
loop_
_entity_poly.entity_id
_entity_poly.type
_entity_poly.pdbx_seq_one_letter_code
_entity_poly.pdbx_strand_id
1 'polypeptide(L)'
;MFNRENKEDIWNSIDDYNIILFVAKISKNRFDENSVQKMAKSKNHTAHNQTKKAHRNGIKKPRTYKYPSLKGVDPKFKRNHKHALHGTAKALAAKRAAKN
;
A
#
# COMPACT_ATOMS: atom_id res chain seq x y z
N MET A 1 -20.05 -31.84 0.06
CA MET A 1 -20.24 -31.79 1.53
C MET A 1 -19.69 -30.45 2.04
N PHE A 2 -20.24 -30.00 3.17
CA PHE A 2 -20.43 -28.61 3.62
C PHE A 2 -19.17 -27.78 3.96
N ASN A 3 -19.41 -26.46 4.07
CA ASN A 3 -18.49 -25.32 4.23
C ASN A 3 -17.89 -25.10 5.64
N ARG A 4 -16.81 -24.29 5.63
CA ARG A 4 -16.36 -23.20 6.56
C ARG A 4 -15.81 -23.52 7.97
N GLU A 5 -14.73 -22.77 8.26
CA GLU A 5 -14.33 -22.17 9.54
C GLU A 5 -13.89 -23.07 10.70
N ASN A 6 -12.60 -22.97 11.07
CA ASN A 6 -12.17 -22.43 12.38
C ASN A 6 -10.65 -22.63 12.55
N LYS A 7 -9.92 -21.52 12.51
CA LYS A 7 -8.51 -21.41 12.94
C LYS A 7 -8.41 -20.63 14.27
N GLU A 8 -9.44 -20.77 15.10
CA GLU A 8 -9.54 -20.08 16.39
C GLU A 8 -9.30 -21.00 17.61
N ASP A 9 -8.95 -22.27 17.40
CA ASP A 9 -8.85 -23.26 18.49
C ASP A 9 -7.41 -23.57 18.92
N ILE A 10 -6.56 -22.54 19.07
CA ILE A 10 -5.19 -22.73 19.62
C ILE A 10 -4.85 -21.83 20.80
N TRP A 11 -5.81 -21.06 21.33
CA TRP A 11 -5.56 -20.13 22.44
C TRP A 11 -6.55 -20.23 23.60
N ASN A 12 -7.06 -21.42 23.90
CA ASN A 12 -7.94 -21.62 25.06
C ASN A 12 -7.49 -22.78 25.96
N SER A 13 -6.29 -22.68 26.51
CA SER A 13 -5.94 -23.43 27.72
C SER A 13 -4.86 -22.67 28.48
N ILE A 14 -5.20 -22.26 29.71
CA ILE A 14 -4.39 -21.62 30.77
C ILE A 14 -4.77 -20.15 31.06
N ASP A 15 -5.84 -20.03 31.87
CA ASP A 15 -6.01 -19.11 33.01
C ASP A 15 -5.75 -17.59 32.84
N ASP A 16 -6.64 -16.90 32.13
CA ASP A 16 -6.59 -15.45 31.85
C ASP A 16 -6.89 -14.51 33.05
N TYR A 17 -7.28 -15.03 34.21
CA TYR A 17 -7.72 -14.18 35.34
C TYR A 17 -6.58 -13.55 36.14
N ASN A 18 -5.37 -14.11 36.13
CA ASN A 18 -4.24 -13.58 36.90
C ASN A 18 -3.45 -12.48 36.15
N ILE A 19 -3.43 -12.51 34.81
CA ILE A 19 -2.75 -11.49 33.98
C ILE A 19 -3.52 -10.17 34.00
N ILE A 20 -4.86 -10.23 33.92
CA ILE A 20 -5.71 -9.03 33.94
C ILE A 20 -5.59 -8.28 35.29
N LEU A 21 -5.49 -8.99 36.40
CA LEU A 21 -5.32 -8.39 37.74
C LEU A 21 -3.93 -7.76 37.94
N PHE A 22 -2.87 -8.32 37.34
CA PHE A 22 -1.52 -7.77 37.41
C PHE A 22 -1.36 -6.49 36.57
N VAL A 23 -1.95 -6.44 35.37
CA VAL A 23 -1.98 -5.22 34.53
C VAL A 23 -2.84 -4.13 35.18
N ALA A 24 -3.97 -4.49 35.80
CA ALA A 24 -4.84 -3.52 36.49
C ALA A 24 -4.19 -2.86 37.72
N LYS A 25 -3.25 -3.54 38.40
CA LYS A 25 -2.54 -3.00 39.58
C LYS A 25 -1.46 -1.98 39.20
N ILE A 26 -0.80 -2.14 38.04
CA ILE A 26 0.23 -1.20 37.54
C ILE A 26 -0.41 0.08 36.97
N SER A 27 -1.69 0.02 36.58
CA SER A 27 -2.41 1.13 35.92
C SER A 27 -2.89 2.27 36.84
N LYS A 28 -2.69 2.20 38.17
CA LYS A 28 -3.17 3.25 39.11
C LYS A 28 -2.07 4.20 39.57
N ASN A 29 -1.34 4.79 38.62
CA ASN A 29 -0.48 5.95 38.90
C ASN A 29 -0.98 7.20 38.15
N ARG A 30 -1.75 7.98 38.90
CA ARG A 30 -1.91 9.45 38.86
C ARG A 30 -2.01 10.11 37.48
N PHE A 31 -3.25 10.24 37.00
CA PHE A 31 -3.64 11.49 36.33
C PHE A 31 -3.93 12.52 37.44
N ASP A 32 -3.14 13.60 37.49
CA ASP A 32 -3.38 14.75 38.37
C ASP A 32 -4.64 15.50 37.90
N GLU A 33 -5.71 15.44 38.69
CA GLU A 33 -7.03 16.07 38.46
C GLU A 33 -7.05 17.60 38.68
N ASN A 34 -5.90 18.28 38.62
CA ASN A 34 -5.79 19.71 38.96
C ASN A 34 -5.00 20.54 37.93
N SER A 35 -5.24 20.36 36.63
CA SER A 35 -4.76 21.29 35.61
C SER A 35 -5.84 21.66 34.60
N VAL A 36 -6.94 22.23 35.08
CA VAL A 36 -7.84 23.05 34.24
C VAL A 36 -7.16 24.39 33.91
N GLN A 37 -5.90 24.36 33.47
CA GLN A 37 -5.25 25.51 32.89
C GLN A 37 -5.81 25.65 31.48
N LYS A 38 -6.76 26.58 31.33
CA LYS A 38 -7.09 27.35 30.13
C LYS A 38 -6.38 26.78 28.90
N MET A 39 -7.06 25.93 28.14
CA MET A 39 -6.59 25.43 26.86
C MET A 39 -6.18 26.62 25.99
N ALA A 40 -4.90 26.96 26.05
CA ALA A 40 -4.32 28.00 25.22
C ALA A 40 -4.41 27.49 23.80
N LYS A 41 -4.98 28.30 22.89
CA LYS A 41 -5.19 27.91 21.50
C LYS A 41 -3.89 27.31 20.93
N SER A 42 -3.92 26.04 20.56
CA SER A 42 -2.80 25.36 19.92
C SER A 42 -2.63 25.83 18.47
N LYS A 43 -1.45 25.63 17.89
CA LYS A 43 -1.21 25.94 16.48
C LYS A 43 -1.99 24.97 15.58
N ASN A 44 -2.91 25.49 14.78
CA ASN A 44 -3.79 24.68 13.93
C ASN A 44 -3.09 24.05 12.71
N HIS A 45 -1.95 24.60 12.24
CA HIS A 45 -1.21 24.05 11.10
C HIS A 45 0.28 24.41 11.15
N THR A 46 1.15 23.43 10.83
CA THR A 46 2.57 23.68 10.50
C THR A 46 3.07 22.82 9.33
N ALA A 47 3.93 23.39 8.48
CA ALA A 47 4.66 22.68 7.42
C ALA A 47 6.14 22.43 7.77
N HIS A 48 6.58 22.84 8.96
CA HIS A 48 8.00 22.96 9.32
C HIS A 48 8.83 21.68 9.15
N ASN A 49 8.28 20.51 9.50
CA ASN A 49 9.00 19.24 9.43
C ASN A 49 8.64 18.40 8.19
N GLN A 50 7.83 18.91 7.26
CA GLN A 50 7.36 18.10 6.12
C GLN A 50 8.50 17.83 5.14
N THR A 51 9.26 18.87 4.77
CA THR A 51 10.42 18.76 3.87
C THR A 51 11.50 17.84 4.44
N LYS A 52 11.83 18.00 5.72
CA LYS A 52 12.83 17.15 6.40
C LYS A 52 12.42 15.68 6.35
N LYS A 53 11.14 15.36 6.63
CA LYS A 53 10.63 13.98 6.54
C LYS A 53 10.66 13.44 5.11
N ALA A 54 10.25 14.24 4.12
CA ALA A 54 10.24 13.83 2.72
C ALA A 54 11.66 13.50 2.20
N HIS A 55 12.66 14.23 2.69
CA HIS A 55 14.05 14.05 2.26
C HIS A 55 14.78 12.91 2.98
N ARG A 56 14.28 12.39 4.12
CA ARG A 56 14.92 11.26 4.84
C ARG A 56 15.10 10.02 3.95
N ASN A 57 14.09 9.69 3.16
CA ASN A 57 14.15 8.57 2.20
C ASN A 57 14.44 9.03 0.75
N GLY A 58 14.60 10.35 0.57
CA GLY A 58 14.71 11.02 -0.71
C GLY A 58 13.40 11.07 -1.51
N ILE A 59 13.19 12.17 -2.24
CA ILE A 59 12.07 12.29 -3.19
C ILE A 59 12.42 11.48 -4.44
N LYS A 60 11.81 10.30 -4.58
CA LYS A 60 12.05 9.42 -5.74
C LYS A 60 11.24 9.87 -6.94
N LYS A 61 11.89 9.96 -8.10
CA LYS A 61 11.22 10.16 -9.39
C LYS A 61 10.41 8.91 -9.77
N PRO A 62 9.32 9.05 -10.54
CA PRO A 62 8.62 7.88 -11.09
C PRO A 62 9.58 7.06 -11.95
N ARG A 63 9.45 5.75 -11.90
CA ARG A 63 10.29 4.84 -12.69
C ARG A 63 9.94 4.99 -14.17
N THR A 64 10.94 5.25 -15.00
CA THR A 64 10.81 5.26 -16.45
C THR A 64 11.09 3.85 -16.99
N TYR A 65 10.24 3.37 -17.88
CA TYR A 65 10.43 2.11 -18.59
C TYR A 65 10.65 2.41 -20.08
N LYS A 66 11.39 1.54 -20.77
CA LYS A 66 11.63 1.68 -22.23
C LYS A 66 10.32 1.74 -23.03
N TYR A 67 9.30 1.01 -22.57
CA TYR A 67 7.99 0.95 -23.20
C TYR A 67 6.91 1.36 -22.19
N PRO A 68 6.31 2.56 -22.30
CA PRO A 68 5.20 2.98 -21.45
C PRO A 68 3.89 2.31 -21.86
N SER A 69 2.89 2.34 -20.97
CA SER A 69 1.56 1.80 -21.28
C SER A 69 0.82 2.68 -22.32
N LEU A 70 0.09 2.05 -23.25
CA LEU A 70 -0.80 2.74 -24.19
C LEU A 70 -2.21 3.01 -23.60
N LYS A 71 -2.31 3.21 -22.28
CA LYS A 71 -3.58 3.56 -21.62
C LYS A 71 -3.85 5.05 -21.85
N GLY A 72 -5.06 5.39 -22.31
CA GLY A 72 -5.43 6.77 -22.66
C GLY A 72 -5.08 7.20 -24.09
N VAL A 73 -4.40 6.37 -24.87
CA VAL A 73 -4.16 6.62 -26.30
C VAL A 73 -5.44 6.37 -27.10
N ASP A 74 -5.65 7.17 -28.15
CA ASP A 74 -6.81 7.10 -29.05
C ASP A 74 -7.19 5.65 -29.43
N PRO A 75 -8.44 5.23 -29.18
CA PRO A 75 -8.92 3.91 -29.57
C PRO A 75 -8.74 3.59 -31.06
N LYS A 76 -8.88 4.56 -31.98
CA LYS A 76 -8.71 4.30 -33.42
C LYS A 76 -7.26 3.98 -33.76
N PHE A 77 -6.32 4.75 -33.24
CA PHE A 77 -4.89 4.42 -33.33
C PHE A 77 -4.57 3.04 -32.75
N LYS A 78 -5.08 2.72 -31.56
CA LYS A 78 -4.79 1.43 -30.90
C LYS A 78 -5.29 0.22 -31.69
N ARG A 79 -6.48 0.31 -32.28
CA ARG A 79 -7.03 -0.75 -33.15
C ARG A 79 -6.12 -0.96 -34.36
N ASN A 80 -5.76 0.12 -35.06
CA ASN A 80 -4.87 0.03 -36.22
C ASN A 80 -3.48 -0.52 -35.85
N HIS A 81 -2.89 -0.01 -34.77
CA HIS A 81 -1.58 -0.44 -34.28
C HIS A 81 -1.56 -1.95 -33.97
N LYS A 82 -2.62 -2.48 -33.36
CA LYS A 82 -2.78 -3.93 -33.13
C LYS A 82 -2.72 -4.71 -34.45
N HIS A 83 -3.51 -4.32 -35.45
CA HIS A 83 -3.53 -5.01 -36.74
C HIS A 83 -2.19 -4.93 -37.48
N ALA A 84 -1.52 -3.77 -37.46
CA ALA A 84 -0.20 -3.59 -38.07
C ALA A 84 0.88 -4.48 -37.43
N LEU A 85 0.91 -4.57 -36.09
CA LEU A 85 1.84 -5.46 -35.38
C LEU A 85 1.59 -6.94 -35.71
N HIS A 86 0.34 -7.37 -35.78
CA HIS A 86 0.02 -8.75 -36.16
C HIS A 86 0.42 -9.07 -37.61
N GLY A 87 0.18 -8.15 -38.54
CA GLY A 87 0.57 -8.32 -39.95
C GLY A 87 2.09 -8.44 -40.12
N THR A 88 2.84 -7.55 -39.47
CA THR A 88 4.32 -7.57 -39.51
C THR A 88 4.90 -8.83 -38.88
N ALA A 89 4.35 -9.29 -37.74
CA ALA A 89 4.76 -10.54 -37.12
C ALA A 89 4.54 -11.76 -38.03
N LYS A 90 3.39 -11.83 -38.72
CA LYS A 90 3.09 -12.92 -39.68
C LYS A 90 4.06 -12.92 -40.86
N ALA A 91 4.32 -11.76 -41.46
CA ALA A 91 5.26 -11.64 -42.58
C ALA A 91 6.68 -12.04 -42.18
N LEU A 92 7.12 -11.62 -40.99
CA LEU A 92 8.44 -11.97 -40.46
C LEU A 92 8.55 -13.48 -40.18
N ALA A 93 7.50 -14.10 -39.66
CA ALA A 93 7.46 -15.55 -39.44
C ALA A 93 7.59 -16.32 -40.76
N ALA A 94 6.83 -15.94 -41.80
CA ALA A 94 6.92 -16.54 -43.12
C ALA A 94 8.33 -16.38 -43.73
N LYS A 95 8.91 -15.19 -43.64
CA LYS A 95 10.29 -14.92 -44.11
C LYS A 95 11.33 -15.78 -43.39
N ARG A 96 11.17 -16.01 -42.08
CA ARG A 96 12.06 -16.87 -41.30
C ARG A 96 11.92 -18.34 -41.69
N ALA A 97 10.68 -18.81 -41.89
CA ALA A 97 10.41 -20.17 -42.33
C ALA A 97 10.99 -20.47 -43.71
N ALA A 98 10.92 -19.52 -44.65
CA ALA A 98 11.48 -19.68 -46.00
C ALA A 98 13.01 -19.58 -46.07
N LYS A 99 13.67 -19.12 -44.99
CA LYS A 99 15.13 -19.02 -44.92
C LYS A 99 15.78 -20.31 -44.42
N ASN A 100 15.01 -21.18 -43.76
CA ASN A 100 15.44 -22.50 -43.29
C ASN A 100 15.15 -23.55 -44.35
#